data_AF-A0A9P4UTB1-F1
#
_entry.id   AF-A0A9P4UTB1-F1
#
_cell.length_a   1.000
_cell.length_b   1.000
_cell.length_c   1.000
_cell.angle_alpha   90.00
_cell.angle_beta   90.00
_cell.angle_gamma   90.00
#
_symmetry.space_group_name_H-M   'P 1'
#
loop_
_entity.id
_entity.type
_entity.pdbx_description
1 polymer ?
#
loop_
_entity_poly.entity_id
_entity_poly.type
_entity_poly.pdbx_seq_one_letter_code
_entity_poly.pdbx_strand_id
1 'polypeptide(L)'
;MSSGSQKGRPTVLLFDIGGVCVVSPFQAILDYERSRGIPDGWINWSISQSGHDGAWQRLERGEILLDQAFFRNFKSDLSNERRWRAYFARHLAKQQKGSQGHAAGEAAYQAPSVPDIDSEWLYWEMMRISREMDPHMFPALKRLRRHADESNGKLIIGALSNTSIFPPGHPYNDAATPEGKRNTELKSIFDVFVSSAHVGMRKPDEDIYRFAVKELGTFASSRGSKVIIEPGDIVFLDDIGANLRTAKKVGMRTIKVSLGRADLAVKELERITGLGLTSEKARL
;
A
#
# COMPACT_ATOMS: atom_id res chain seq x y z
N MET A 1 6.75 -34.95 6.46
CA MET A 1 7.99 -34.50 5.80
C MET A 1 7.61 -33.59 4.65
N SER A 2 7.83 -32.28 4.77
CA SER A 2 7.78 -31.38 3.63
C SER A 2 9.12 -30.67 3.61
N SER A 3 10.01 -31.14 2.74
CA SER A 3 11.27 -30.48 2.44
C SER A 3 10.93 -29.09 1.90
N GLY A 4 11.27 -28.06 2.68
CA GLY A 4 11.26 -26.69 2.21
C GLY A 4 12.29 -26.56 1.09
N SER A 5 11.86 -26.87 -0.14
CA SER A 5 12.61 -26.54 -1.35
C SER A 5 12.91 -25.04 -1.29
N GLN A 6 14.19 -24.69 -1.26
CA GLN A 6 14.61 -23.32 -1.52
C GLN A 6 14.14 -22.97 -2.93
N LYS A 7 12.99 -22.29 -3.03
CA LYS A 7 12.53 -21.74 -4.30
C LYS A 7 13.63 -20.86 -4.86
N GLY A 8 13.96 -21.06 -6.14
CA GLY A 8 14.99 -20.31 -6.85
C GLY A 8 14.77 -18.79 -6.82
N ARG A 9 15.73 -18.06 -7.39
CA ARG A 9 15.67 -16.59 -7.50
C ARG A 9 14.34 -16.16 -8.13
N PRO A 10 13.68 -15.12 -7.60
CA PRO A 10 12.46 -14.59 -8.20
C PRO A 10 12.69 -14.13 -9.63
N THR A 11 11.73 -14.47 -10.50
CA THR A 11 11.62 -13.94 -11.87
C THR A 11 10.69 -12.72 -11.91
N VAL A 12 9.87 -12.52 -10.87
CA VAL A 12 8.95 -11.39 -10.77
C VAL A 12 9.03 -10.73 -9.39
N LEU A 13 9.19 -9.41 -9.38
CA LEU A 13 9.08 -8.57 -8.20
C LEU A 13 7.86 -7.66 -8.36
N LEU A 14 6.90 -7.77 -7.44
CA LEU A 14 5.66 -7.01 -7.48
C LEU A 14 5.63 -6.04 -6.30
N PHE A 15 5.44 -4.75 -6.55
CA PHE A 15 5.52 -3.71 -5.52
C PHE A 15 4.18 -3.04 -5.30
N ASP A 16 3.80 -2.81 -4.04
CA ASP A 16 2.92 -1.70 -3.73
C ASP A 16 3.63 -0.37 -4.00
N ILE A 17 2.87 0.71 -4.13
CA ILE A 17 3.42 2.04 -4.36
C ILE A 17 3.49 2.82 -3.05
N GLY A 18 2.36 3.10 -2.41
CA GLY A 18 2.30 3.82 -1.15
C GLY A 18 2.99 3.05 -0.02
N GLY A 19 3.90 3.69 0.71
CA GLY A 19 4.63 3.07 1.82
C GLY A 19 5.72 2.05 1.42
N VAL A 20 5.93 1.87 0.12
CA VAL A 20 6.98 1.00 -0.44
C VAL A 20 7.88 1.78 -1.38
N CYS A 21 7.33 2.29 -2.49
CA CYS A 21 8.08 3.06 -3.50
C CYS A 21 8.11 4.56 -3.15
N VAL A 22 7.04 5.04 -2.53
CA VAL A 22 6.88 6.40 -2.02
C VAL A 22 6.58 6.37 -0.53
N VAL A 23 6.75 7.49 0.15
CA VAL A 23 6.46 7.59 1.59
C VAL A 23 5.00 7.21 1.88
N SER A 24 4.77 6.50 2.99
CA SER A 24 3.44 5.99 3.34
C SER A 24 2.48 7.12 3.72
N PRO A 25 1.23 7.13 3.20
CA PRO A 25 0.19 8.08 3.64
C PRO A 25 -0.18 7.88 5.12
N PHE A 26 0.14 6.73 5.71
CA PHE A 26 -0.15 6.48 7.13
C PHE A 26 0.61 7.43 8.07
N GLN A 27 1.74 7.98 7.64
CA GLN A 27 2.45 8.98 8.43
C GLN A 27 1.64 10.29 8.52
N ALA A 28 1.05 10.77 7.40
CA ALA A 28 0.15 11.93 7.41
C ALA A 28 -1.05 11.72 8.33
N ILE A 29 -1.65 10.53 8.31
CA ILE A 29 -2.76 10.18 9.21
C ILE A 29 -2.33 10.28 10.66
N LEU A 30 -1.19 9.68 11.01
CA LEU A 30 -0.69 9.67 12.39
C LEU A 30 -0.38 11.08 12.89
N ASP A 31 0.25 11.90 12.06
CA ASP A 31 0.59 13.29 12.41
C ASP A 31 -0.67 14.14 12.56
N TYR A 32 -1.67 13.94 11.68
CA TYR A 32 -2.96 14.59 11.80
C TYR A 32 -3.67 14.21 13.10
N GLU A 33 -3.76 12.91 13.41
CA GLU A 33 -4.40 12.42 14.64
C GLU A 33 -3.77 13.06 15.87
N ARG A 34 -2.44 13.04 15.97
CA ARG A 34 -1.69 13.61 17.08
C ARG A 34 -1.88 15.11 17.22
N SER A 35 -1.85 15.85 16.10
CA SER A 35 -2.06 17.30 16.10
C SER A 35 -3.45 17.72 16.59
N ARG A 36 -4.41 16.80 16.54
CA ARG A 36 -5.82 17.00 16.93
C ARG A 36 -6.20 16.31 18.24
N GLY A 37 -5.25 15.67 18.93
CA GLY A 37 -5.52 14.90 20.14
C GLY A 37 -6.40 13.66 19.91
N ILE A 38 -6.44 13.16 18.67
CA ILE A 38 -7.15 11.94 18.31
C ILE A 38 -6.26 10.74 18.66
N PRO A 39 -6.78 9.69 19.31
CA PRO A 39 -5.97 8.52 19.64
C PRO A 39 -5.45 7.78 18.41
N ASP A 40 -4.13 7.58 18.35
CA ASP A 40 -3.38 6.95 17.25
C ASP A 40 -4.07 5.70 16.65
N GLY A 41 -4.47 5.79 15.38
CA GLY A 41 -5.04 4.71 14.59
C GLY A 41 -6.55 4.76 14.37
N TRP A 42 -7.25 5.80 14.85
CA TRP A 42 -8.68 5.97 14.65
C TRP A 42 -9.08 5.97 13.18
N ILE A 43 -8.42 6.79 12.37
CA ILE A 43 -8.77 7.03 10.97
C ILE A 43 -8.58 5.74 10.17
N ASN A 44 -7.43 5.08 10.30
CA ASN A 44 -7.15 3.80 9.66
C ASN A 44 -8.11 2.70 10.11
N TRP A 45 -8.46 2.67 11.40
CA TRP A 45 -9.44 1.72 11.92
C TRP A 45 -10.83 2.01 11.33
N SER A 46 -11.26 3.27 11.29
CA SER A 46 -12.56 3.67 10.75
C SER A 46 -12.67 3.33 9.26
N ILE A 47 -11.65 3.66 8.45
CA ILE A 47 -11.53 3.26 7.04
C ILE A 47 -11.71 1.74 6.94
N SER A 48 -10.93 0.95 7.69
CA SER A 48 -11.02 -0.51 7.64
C SER A 48 -12.40 -1.04 8.02
N GLN A 49 -13.09 -0.41 8.98
CA GLN A 49 -14.42 -0.83 9.44
C GLN A 49 -15.55 -0.34 8.53
N SER A 50 -15.32 0.61 7.61
CA SER A 50 -16.35 0.98 6.62
C SER A 50 -16.68 -0.21 5.69
N GLY A 51 -15.77 -1.18 5.58
CA GLY A 51 -16.00 -2.38 4.81
C GLY A 51 -16.13 -2.10 3.31
N HIS A 52 -16.83 -2.99 2.61
CA HIS A 52 -16.96 -2.95 1.16
C HIS A 52 -17.55 -1.61 0.66
N ASP A 53 -18.56 -1.08 1.34
CA ASP A 53 -19.35 0.07 0.89
C ASP A 53 -18.80 1.43 1.36
N GLY A 54 -17.67 1.42 2.07
CA GLY A 54 -17.01 2.64 2.52
C GLY A 54 -16.56 3.55 1.39
N ALA A 55 -16.63 4.86 1.60
CA ALA A 55 -16.27 5.86 0.59
C ALA A 55 -14.82 5.65 0.09
N TRP A 56 -13.90 5.34 1.00
CA TRP A 56 -12.50 5.05 0.64
C TRP A 56 -12.36 3.81 -0.25
N GLN A 57 -13.05 2.74 0.07
CA GLN A 57 -13.01 1.49 -0.68
C GLN A 57 -13.63 1.63 -2.07
N ARG A 58 -14.77 2.32 -2.15
CA ARG A 58 -15.44 2.63 -3.42
C ARG A 58 -14.57 3.52 -4.30
N LEU A 59 -13.90 4.52 -3.72
CA LEU A 59 -12.93 5.36 -4.43
C LEU A 59 -11.77 4.51 -4.97
N GLU A 60 -11.22 3.62 -4.14
CA GLU A 60 -10.09 2.78 -4.56
C GLU A 60 -10.45 1.71 -5.59
N ARG A 61 -11.73 1.37 -5.73
CA ARG A 61 -12.26 0.54 -6.82
C ARG A 61 -12.71 1.36 -8.04
N GLY A 62 -12.59 2.68 -8.01
CA GLY A 62 -13.02 3.55 -9.12
C GLY A 62 -14.54 3.64 -9.30
N GLU A 63 -15.32 3.25 -8.29
CA GLU A 63 -16.79 3.27 -8.33
C GLU A 63 -17.38 4.67 -8.12
N ILE A 64 -16.60 5.57 -7.52
CA ILE A 64 -16.95 6.97 -7.29
C ILE A 64 -15.77 7.88 -7.67
N LEU A 65 -16.08 9.13 -8.01
CA LEU A 65 -15.09 10.13 -8.39
C LEU A 65 -14.40 10.72 -7.15
N LEU A 66 -13.15 11.16 -7.32
CA LEU A 66 -12.44 11.97 -6.33
C LEU A 66 -12.95 13.42 -6.37
N ASP A 67 -14.08 13.67 -5.74
CA ASP A 67 -14.73 14.98 -5.74
C ASP A 67 -15.33 15.35 -4.37
N GLN A 68 -16.09 16.44 -4.34
CA GLN A 68 -16.76 16.91 -3.13
C GLN A 68 -17.79 15.92 -2.58
N ALA A 69 -18.39 15.06 -3.40
CA ALA A 69 -19.27 14.01 -2.91
C ALA A 69 -18.47 12.91 -2.19
N PHE A 70 -17.30 12.53 -2.70
CA PHE A 70 -16.37 11.66 -1.98
C PHE A 70 -16.00 12.24 -0.62
N PHE A 71 -15.57 13.50 -0.54
CA PHE A 71 -15.14 14.09 0.74
C PHE A 71 -16.25 14.15 1.79
N ARG A 72 -17.50 14.44 1.38
CA ARG A 72 -18.68 14.36 2.26
C ARG A 72 -18.93 12.94 2.76
N ASN A 73 -18.89 11.95 1.87
CA ASN A 73 -19.11 10.55 2.23
C ASN A 73 -17.99 10.02 3.14
N PHE A 74 -16.74 10.40 2.86
CA PHE A 74 -15.59 10.03 3.67
C PHE A 74 -15.67 10.67 5.06
N LYS A 75 -16.08 11.94 5.16
CA LYS A 75 -16.37 12.58 6.45
C LYS A 75 -17.46 11.85 7.22
N SER A 76 -18.55 11.46 6.56
CA SER A 76 -19.63 10.67 7.17
C SER A 76 -19.12 9.35 7.74
N ASP A 77 -18.26 8.65 6.98
CA ASP A 77 -17.62 7.42 7.44
C ASP A 77 -16.79 7.65 8.70
N LEU A 78 -15.94 8.66 8.69
CA LEU A 78 -15.07 9.03 9.81
C LEU A 78 -15.82 9.60 11.01
N SER A 79 -17.07 10.02 10.85
CA SER A 79 -17.91 10.60 11.91
C SER A 79 -18.87 9.58 12.56
N ASN A 80 -18.73 8.29 12.24
CA ASN A 80 -19.64 7.27 12.76
C ASN A 80 -19.45 7.02 14.27
N GLU A 81 -20.45 7.42 15.06
CA GLU A 81 -20.39 7.39 16.52
C GLU A 81 -20.23 5.98 17.09
N ARG A 82 -20.96 4.99 16.57
CA ARG A 82 -20.88 3.60 17.04
C ARG A 82 -19.46 3.06 16.86
N ARG A 83 -18.85 3.32 15.71
CA ARG A 83 -17.47 2.97 15.40
C ARG A 83 -16.50 3.67 16.34
N TRP A 84 -16.69 4.97 16.57
CA TRP A 84 -15.84 5.75 17.47
C TRP A 84 -15.83 5.20 18.89
N ARG A 85 -17.02 4.96 19.48
CA ARG A 85 -17.15 4.40 20.83
C ARG A 85 -16.47 3.03 20.94
N ALA A 86 -16.65 2.17 19.95
CA ALA A 86 -16.02 0.84 19.91
C ALA A 86 -14.48 0.95 19.81
N TYR A 87 -13.96 1.86 18.99
CA TYR A 87 -12.53 2.10 18.90
C TYR A 87 -11.96 2.68 20.19
N PHE A 88 -12.61 3.67 20.77
CA PHE A 88 -12.16 4.36 21.98
C PHE A 88 -12.12 3.39 23.18
N ALA A 89 -13.15 2.55 23.36
CA ALA A 89 -13.14 1.51 24.39
C ALA A 89 -11.96 0.53 24.22
N ARG A 90 -11.64 0.14 22.97
CA ARG A 90 -10.48 -0.71 22.68
C ARG A 90 -9.15 0.01 22.93
N HIS A 91 -9.09 1.30 22.63
CA HIS A 91 -7.91 2.13 22.87
C HIS A 91 -7.63 2.23 24.37
N LEU A 92 -8.64 2.55 25.18
CA LEU A 92 -8.54 2.59 26.64
C LEU A 92 -8.15 1.23 27.21
N ALA A 93 -8.78 0.14 26.77
CA ALA A 93 -8.43 -1.21 27.25
C ALA A 93 -6.97 -1.59 26.95
N LYS A 94 -6.38 -1.07 25.86
CA LYS A 94 -4.96 -1.27 25.55
C LYS A 94 -4.05 -0.45 26.47
N GLN A 95 -4.42 0.79 26.80
CA GLN A 95 -3.67 1.61 27.75
C GLN A 95 -3.78 1.07 29.19
N GLN A 96 -4.92 0.51 29.54
CA GLN A 96 -5.21 -0.09 30.85
C GLN A 96 -4.77 -1.56 30.96
N LYS A 97 -3.87 -2.05 30.09
CA LYS A 97 -3.21 -3.36 30.28
C LYS A 97 -2.35 -3.30 31.55
N GLY A 98 -3.03 -3.48 32.67
CA GLY A 98 -2.65 -3.26 34.07
C GLY A 98 -3.83 -3.41 35.04
N SER A 99 -5.10 -3.23 34.59
CA SER A 99 -6.30 -3.45 35.43
C SER A 99 -7.36 -4.31 34.73
N GLN A 100 -7.93 -5.26 35.47
CA GLN A 100 -8.80 -6.34 34.99
C GLN A 100 -10.11 -5.89 34.32
N GLY A 101 -10.39 -6.45 33.14
CA GLY A 101 -11.62 -7.18 32.77
C GLY A 101 -13.00 -6.49 32.70
N HIS A 102 -13.31 -5.51 33.54
CA HIS A 102 -14.68 -4.98 33.67
C HIS A 102 -14.90 -3.56 33.11
N ALA A 103 -13.84 -2.87 32.65
CA ALA A 103 -13.91 -1.46 32.25
C ALA A 103 -14.35 -1.18 30.79
N ALA A 104 -14.42 -2.19 29.91
CA ALA A 104 -14.63 -1.96 28.48
C ALA A 104 -16.05 -1.46 28.13
N GLY A 105 -17.07 -1.88 28.91
CA GLY A 105 -18.46 -1.46 28.72
C GLY A 105 -18.71 -0.01 29.16
N GLU A 106 -18.21 0.38 30.34
CA GLU A 106 -18.33 1.75 30.87
C GLU A 106 -17.49 2.76 30.08
N ALA A 107 -16.30 2.35 29.60
CA ALA A 107 -15.42 3.17 28.78
C ALA A 107 -16.07 3.61 27.44
N ALA A 108 -16.98 2.81 26.88
CA ALA A 108 -17.69 3.17 25.64
C ALA A 108 -18.71 4.29 25.86
N TYR A 109 -19.29 4.40 27.06
CA TYR A 109 -20.20 5.49 27.43
C TYR A 109 -19.46 6.79 27.72
N GLN A 110 -18.24 6.70 28.26
CA GLN A 110 -17.37 7.86 28.55
C GLN A 110 -16.56 8.37 27.35
N ALA A 111 -16.68 7.75 26.18
CA ALA A 111 -15.99 8.22 24.98
C ALA A 111 -16.38 9.69 24.70
N PRO A 112 -15.39 10.56 24.38
CA PRO A 112 -15.69 11.94 24.01
C PRO A 112 -16.48 11.97 22.69
N SER A 113 -16.97 13.14 22.29
CA SER A 113 -17.59 13.31 20.98
C SER A 113 -16.68 12.83 19.86
N VAL A 114 -17.27 12.32 18.77
CA VAL A 114 -16.49 11.90 17.59
C VAL A 114 -15.67 13.09 17.10
N PRO A 115 -14.37 12.91 16.81
CA PRO A 115 -13.54 14.00 16.31
C PRO A 115 -14.08 14.56 14.99
N ASP A 116 -14.14 15.88 14.87
CA ASP A 116 -14.41 16.53 13.60
C ASP A 116 -13.15 16.49 12.72
N ILE A 117 -13.18 15.61 11.72
CA ILE A 117 -12.08 15.39 10.79
C ILE A 117 -12.33 16.19 9.51
N ASP A 118 -11.35 16.99 9.13
CA ASP A 118 -11.26 17.62 7.81
C ASP A 118 -10.79 16.57 6.80
N SER A 119 -11.77 15.87 6.21
CA SER A 119 -11.53 14.74 5.30
C SER A 119 -10.85 15.15 4.00
N GLU A 120 -11.12 16.36 3.51
CA GLU A 120 -10.52 16.89 2.28
C GLU A 120 -9.06 17.28 2.51
N TRP A 121 -8.79 18.08 3.55
CA TRP A 121 -7.41 18.43 3.89
C TRP A 121 -6.58 17.18 4.17
N LEU A 122 -7.11 16.25 4.97
CA LEU A 122 -6.43 15.00 5.31
C LEU A 122 -6.08 14.17 4.07
N TYR A 123 -7.03 14.04 3.14
CA TYR A 123 -6.80 13.32 1.89
C TYR A 123 -5.67 13.94 1.08
N TRP A 124 -5.72 15.26 0.89
CA TRP A 124 -4.70 15.95 0.10
C TRP A 124 -3.33 15.93 0.78
N GLU A 125 -3.27 15.96 2.11
CA GLU A 125 -2.03 15.82 2.86
C GLU A 125 -1.44 14.41 2.71
N MET A 126 -2.27 13.36 2.80
CA MET A 126 -1.84 11.99 2.50
C MET A 126 -1.28 11.86 1.09
N MET A 127 -1.93 12.48 0.10
CA MET A 127 -1.45 12.47 -1.29
C MET A 127 -0.18 13.29 -1.46
N ARG A 128 0.00 14.39 -0.71
CA ARG A 128 1.22 15.21 -0.75
C ARG A 128 2.43 14.40 -0.29
N ILE A 129 2.32 13.73 0.87
CA ILE A 129 3.38 12.85 1.39
C ILE A 129 3.66 11.69 0.42
N SER A 130 2.61 11.06 -0.12
CA SER A 130 2.72 9.93 -1.05
C SER A 130 3.24 10.30 -2.45
N ARG A 131 3.82 11.49 -2.63
CA ARG A 131 4.55 11.92 -3.84
C ARG A 131 6.06 11.98 -3.62
N GLU A 132 6.51 11.83 -2.38
CA GLU A 132 7.92 11.77 -2.03
C GLU A 132 8.44 10.35 -2.24
N MET A 133 9.50 10.21 -3.02
CA MET A 133 10.13 8.91 -3.27
C MET A 133 10.79 8.40 -2.00
N ASP A 134 10.63 7.10 -1.70
CA ASP A 134 11.31 6.50 -0.57
C ASP A 134 12.84 6.53 -0.79
N PRO A 135 13.64 7.03 0.18
CA PRO A 135 15.07 7.26 0.00
C PRO A 135 15.89 5.98 -0.14
N HIS A 136 15.35 4.82 0.23
CA HIS A 136 16.02 3.53 0.13
C HIS A 136 15.48 2.71 -1.04
N MET A 137 14.16 2.61 -1.17
CA MET A 137 13.51 1.77 -2.17
C MET A 137 13.63 2.38 -3.58
N PHE A 138 13.48 3.70 -3.75
CA PHE A 138 13.51 4.28 -5.09
C PHE A 138 14.88 4.14 -5.78
N PRO A 139 16.03 4.36 -5.11
CA PRO A 139 17.33 4.02 -5.69
C PRO A 139 17.48 2.52 -6.00
N ALA A 140 16.96 1.63 -5.14
CA ALA A 140 16.98 0.19 -5.38
C ALA A 140 16.13 -0.21 -6.61
N LEU A 141 14.96 0.40 -6.78
CA LEU A 141 14.09 0.21 -7.93
C LEU A 141 14.78 0.61 -9.24
N LYS A 142 15.53 1.72 -9.26
CA LYS A 142 16.32 2.10 -10.44
C LYS A 142 17.42 1.10 -10.78
N ARG A 143 18.03 0.46 -9.77
CA ARG A 143 19.00 -0.64 -9.99
C ARG A 143 18.31 -1.90 -10.49
N LEU A 144 17.16 -2.26 -9.90
CA LEU A 144 16.34 -3.37 -10.36
C LEU A 144 15.91 -3.19 -11.82
N ARG A 145 15.46 -2.00 -12.21
CA ARG A 145 15.09 -1.68 -13.61
C ARG A 145 16.23 -1.98 -14.58
N ARG A 146 17.43 -1.50 -14.26
CA ARG A 146 18.63 -1.77 -15.06
C ARG A 146 18.91 -3.26 -15.19
N HIS A 147 18.86 -3.99 -14.07
CA HIS A 147 19.04 -5.45 -14.10
C HIS A 147 17.93 -6.15 -14.89
N ALA A 148 16.69 -5.68 -14.83
CA ALA A 148 15.58 -6.21 -15.60
C ALA A 148 15.79 -5.99 -17.12
N ASP A 149 16.26 -4.82 -17.52
CA ASP A 149 16.59 -4.49 -18.91
C ASP A 149 17.73 -5.37 -19.43
N GLU A 150 18.79 -5.56 -18.64
CA GLU A 150 19.92 -6.44 -18.95
C GLU A 150 19.53 -7.94 -18.94
N SER A 151 18.46 -8.30 -18.24
CA SER A 151 18.04 -9.70 -18.08
C SER A 151 17.41 -10.32 -19.33
N ASN A 152 17.09 -9.49 -20.34
CA ASN A 152 16.35 -9.89 -21.53
C ASN A 152 15.02 -10.60 -21.20
N GLY A 153 14.24 -10.02 -20.28
CA GLY A 153 12.91 -10.51 -19.88
C GLY A 153 12.90 -11.64 -18.84
N LYS A 154 14.05 -11.98 -18.23
CA LYS A 154 14.13 -12.97 -17.14
C LYS A 154 13.72 -12.40 -15.78
N LEU A 155 13.76 -11.08 -15.62
CA LEU A 155 13.27 -10.36 -14.45
C LEU A 155 12.18 -9.37 -14.90
N ILE A 156 11.01 -9.47 -14.28
CA ILE A 156 9.86 -8.59 -14.50
C ILE A 156 9.62 -7.78 -13.23
N ILE A 157 9.40 -6.48 -13.38
CA ILE A 157 9.08 -5.56 -12.29
C ILE A 157 7.65 -5.09 -12.46
N GLY A 158 6.76 -5.52 -11.57
CA GLY A 158 5.35 -5.14 -11.56
C GLY A 158 5.01 -4.19 -10.41
N ALA A 159 3.92 -3.45 -10.57
CA ALA A 159 3.26 -2.71 -9.49
C ALA A 159 1.82 -3.20 -9.29
N LEU A 160 1.37 -3.26 -8.04
CA LEU A 160 0.00 -3.55 -7.62
C LEU A 160 -0.39 -2.61 -6.48
N SER A 161 -1.15 -1.57 -6.81
CA SER A 161 -1.47 -0.49 -5.87
C SER A 161 -2.96 -0.27 -5.73
N ASN A 162 -3.40 -0.10 -4.48
CA ASN A 162 -4.65 0.61 -4.25
C ASN A 162 -4.41 2.08 -4.60
N THR A 163 -5.28 2.66 -5.40
CA THR A 163 -5.10 3.97 -6.06
C THR A 163 -6.46 4.65 -6.19
N SER A 164 -6.47 5.94 -6.48
CA SER A 164 -7.67 6.67 -6.89
C SER A 164 -7.43 7.32 -8.25
N ILE A 165 -8.52 7.64 -8.96
CA ILE A 165 -8.46 8.37 -10.23
C ILE A 165 -8.55 9.86 -9.91
N PHE A 166 -7.46 10.59 -10.15
CA PHE A 166 -7.47 12.05 -9.99
C PHE A 166 -8.41 12.70 -11.02
N PRO A 167 -9.08 13.81 -10.66
CA PRO A 167 -9.93 14.55 -11.58
C PRO A 167 -9.23 14.93 -12.89
N PRO A 168 -9.95 15.04 -14.01
CA PRO A 168 -9.41 15.59 -15.24
C PRO A 168 -8.73 16.95 -15.01
N GLY A 169 -7.56 17.15 -15.60
CA GLY A 169 -6.78 18.40 -15.45
C GLY A 169 -6.03 18.56 -14.12
N HIS A 170 -6.12 17.58 -13.20
CA HIS A 170 -5.35 17.64 -11.96
C HIS A 170 -3.83 17.60 -12.24
N PRO A 171 -2.99 18.45 -11.60
CA PRO A 171 -1.55 18.56 -11.88
C PRO A 171 -0.79 17.23 -11.87
N TYR A 172 -1.16 16.32 -10.98
CA TYR A 172 -0.53 14.99 -10.88
C TYR A 172 -0.69 14.10 -12.14
N ASN A 173 -1.71 14.37 -12.95
CA ASN A 173 -1.93 13.71 -14.24
C ASN A 173 -1.26 14.45 -15.41
N ASP A 174 -0.79 15.68 -15.19
CA ASP A 174 -0.13 16.47 -16.21
C ASP A 174 1.39 16.25 -16.18
N ALA A 175 1.90 15.51 -17.17
CA ALA A 175 3.31 15.20 -17.32
C ALA A 175 4.20 16.44 -17.56
N ALA A 176 3.64 17.62 -17.81
CA ALA A 176 4.39 18.88 -17.87
C ALA A 176 4.77 19.41 -16.47
N THR A 177 4.00 19.07 -15.44
CA THR A 177 4.22 19.54 -14.06
C THR A 177 5.36 18.78 -13.37
N PRO A 178 6.02 19.37 -12.34
CA PRO A 178 7.03 18.65 -11.56
C PRO A 178 6.52 17.36 -10.91
N GLU A 179 5.27 17.35 -10.45
CA GLU A 179 4.62 16.18 -9.86
C GLU A 179 4.34 15.10 -10.91
N GLY A 180 3.79 15.48 -12.05
CA GLY A 180 3.49 14.55 -13.14
C GLY A 180 4.76 13.91 -13.70
N LYS A 181 5.85 14.66 -13.87
CA LYS A 181 7.16 14.12 -14.29
C LYS A 181 7.68 13.04 -13.33
N ARG A 182 7.59 13.28 -12.02
CA ARG A 182 7.99 12.30 -11.00
C ARG A 182 7.11 11.04 -11.04
N ASN A 183 5.81 11.20 -11.21
CA ASN A 183 4.87 10.08 -11.37
C ASN A 183 5.19 9.26 -12.63
N THR A 184 5.48 9.91 -13.76
CA THR A 184 5.90 9.24 -15.00
C THR A 184 7.23 8.52 -14.82
N GLU A 185 8.22 9.15 -14.17
CA GLU A 185 9.50 8.51 -13.86
C GLU A 185 9.29 7.22 -13.05
N LEU A 186 8.53 7.29 -11.95
CA LEU A 186 8.21 6.11 -11.14
C LEU A 186 7.51 5.02 -11.95
N LYS A 187 6.46 5.37 -12.71
CA LYS A 187 5.70 4.39 -13.51
C LYS A 187 6.56 3.71 -14.57
N SER A 188 7.53 4.42 -15.15
CA SER A 188 8.44 3.88 -16.18
C SER A 188 9.34 2.74 -15.69
N ILE A 189 9.47 2.55 -14.37
CA ILE A 189 10.21 1.43 -13.78
C ILE A 189 9.46 0.09 -13.96
N PHE A 190 8.14 0.13 -14.06
CA PHE A 190 7.32 -1.07 -14.04
C PHE A 190 6.97 -1.53 -15.44
N ASP A 191 7.21 -2.82 -15.70
CA ASP A 191 6.77 -3.51 -16.90
C ASP A 191 5.23 -3.65 -16.94
N VAL A 192 4.63 -3.88 -15.77
CA VAL A 192 3.18 -4.03 -15.57
C VAL A 192 2.76 -3.17 -14.39
N PHE A 193 1.72 -2.35 -14.56
CA PHE A 193 1.19 -1.50 -13.49
C PHE A 193 -0.31 -1.75 -13.30
N VAL A 194 -0.68 -2.45 -12.23
CA VAL A 194 -2.08 -2.71 -11.85
C VAL A 194 -2.55 -1.64 -10.87
N SER A 195 -3.45 -0.78 -11.35
CA SER A 195 -4.11 0.25 -10.55
C SER A 195 -5.52 -0.20 -10.19
N SER A 196 -5.78 -0.36 -8.88
CA SER A 196 -7.07 -0.82 -8.34
C SER A 196 -8.29 -0.10 -8.94
N ALA A 197 -8.24 1.23 -9.01
CA ALA A 197 -9.36 2.04 -9.46
C ALA A 197 -9.63 1.92 -10.97
N HIS A 198 -8.61 1.60 -11.76
CA HIS A 198 -8.78 1.39 -13.21
C HIS A 198 -9.28 -0.01 -13.54
N VAL A 199 -9.04 -0.99 -12.68
CA VAL A 199 -9.45 -2.39 -12.90
C VAL A 199 -10.72 -2.77 -12.13
N GLY A 200 -11.26 -1.89 -11.29
CA GLY A 200 -12.48 -2.16 -10.54
C GLY A 200 -12.33 -3.14 -9.38
N MET A 201 -11.09 -3.38 -8.90
CA MET A 201 -10.77 -4.37 -7.86
C MET A 201 -9.88 -3.73 -6.82
N ARG A 202 -9.74 -4.33 -5.63
CA ARG A 202 -8.98 -3.72 -4.53
C ARG A 202 -8.23 -4.75 -3.68
N LYS A 203 -7.03 -4.41 -3.20
CA LYS A 203 -6.39 -5.18 -2.11
C LYS A 203 -7.13 -4.93 -0.79
N PRO A 204 -7.47 -5.96 0.01
CA PRO A 204 -6.89 -7.30 0.00
C PRO A 204 -7.80 -8.38 -0.62
N ASP A 205 -8.70 -8.05 -1.54
CA ASP A 205 -9.57 -9.05 -2.18
C ASP A 205 -8.73 -9.96 -3.11
N GLU A 206 -9.02 -11.26 -3.15
CA GLU A 206 -8.18 -12.22 -3.89
C GLU A 206 -8.12 -11.95 -5.40
N ASP A 207 -9.21 -11.41 -5.96
CA ASP A 207 -9.38 -11.23 -7.40
C ASP A 207 -8.32 -10.30 -7.99
N ILE A 208 -7.92 -9.24 -7.27
CA ILE A 208 -6.89 -8.32 -7.77
C ILE A 208 -5.51 -8.99 -7.86
N TYR A 209 -5.20 -9.93 -6.97
CA TYR A 209 -3.94 -10.67 -7.02
C TYR A 209 -3.95 -11.67 -8.19
N ARG A 210 -5.07 -12.37 -8.40
CA ARG A 210 -5.23 -13.29 -9.54
C ARG A 210 -5.15 -12.53 -10.86
N PHE A 211 -5.77 -11.35 -10.92
CA PHE A 211 -5.66 -10.43 -12.04
C PHE A 211 -4.20 -10.00 -12.28
N ALA A 212 -3.47 -9.59 -11.24
CA ALA A 212 -2.08 -9.21 -11.36
C ALA A 212 -1.19 -10.34 -11.90
N VAL A 213 -1.37 -11.59 -11.43
CA VAL A 213 -0.66 -12.77 -11.97
C VAL A 213 -0.94 -12.94 -13.46
N LYS A 214 -2.20 -12.80 -13.88
CA LYS A 214 -2.60 -12.90 -15.28
C LYS A 214 -1.92 -11.82 -16.13
N GLU A 215 -1.94 -10.57 -15.71
CA GLU A 215 -1.31 -9.45 -16.44
C GLU A 215 0.21 -9.63 -16.57
N LEU A 216 0.87 -10.06 -15.50
CA LEU A 216 2.29 -10.42 -15.52
C LEU A 216 2.59 -11.57 -16.50
N GLY A 217 1.72 -12.59 -16.54
CA GLY A 217 1.81 -13.69 -17.50
C GLY A 217 1.64 -13.22 -18.95
N THR A 218 0.63 -12.38 -19.22
CA THR A 218 0.40 -11.77 -20.53
C THR A 218 1.61 -10.96 -20.99
N PHE A 219 2.19 -10.15 -20.10
CA PHE A 219 3.41 -9.40 -20.41
C PHE A 219 4.59 -10.33 -20.71
N ALA A 220 4.81 -11.38 -19.90
CA ALA A 220 5.88 -12.34 -20.14
C ALA A 220 5.73 -13.02 -21.51
N SER A 221 4.51 -13.43 -21.87
CA SER A 221 4.22 -14.04 -23.17
C SER A 221 4.42 -13.07 -24.34
N SER A 222 4.06 -11.80 -24.21
CA SER A 222 4.27 -10.79 -25.26
C SER A 222 5.76 -10.52 -25.53
N ARG A 223 6.62 -10.82 -24.55
CA ARG A 223 8.10 -10.77 -24.66
C ARG A 223 8.70 -12.10 -25.15
N GLY A 224 7.88 -13.07 -25.56
CA GLY A 224 8.32 -14.36 -26.10
C GLY A 224 8.66 -15.41 -25.04
N SER A 225 8.37 -15.16 -23.75
CA SER A 225 8.53 -16.18 -22.72
C SER A 225 7.54 -17.33 -22.94
N LYS A 226 8.05 -18.56 -22.88
CA LYS A 226 7.23 -19.78 -22.86
C LYS A 226 6.93 -20.26 -21.44
N VAL A 227 7.48 -19.60 -20.43
CA VAL A 227 7.28 -19.94 -19.01
C VAL A 227 6.02 -19.26 -18.52
N ILE A 228 5.12 -20.04 -17.94
CA ILE A 228 3.92 -19.53 -17.26
C ILE A 228 4.36 -18.93 -15.93
N ILE A 229 3.95 -17.69 -15.65
CA ILE A 229 4.18 -17.05 -14.35
C ILE A 229 3.19 -17.63 -13.35
N GLU A 230 3.70 -18.32 -12.33
CA GLU A 230 2.91 -18.81 -11.21
C GLU A 230 2.99 -17.86 -10.00
N PRO A 231 2.01 -17.86 -9.08
CA PRO A 231 2.09 -17.03 -7.86
C PRO A 231 3.39 -17.25 -7.08
N GLY A 232 3.92 -18.47 -7.08
CA GLY A 232 5.15 -18.84 -6.38
C GLY A 232 6.42 -18.16 -6.91
N ASP A 233 6.39 -17.67 -8.14
CA ASP A 233 7.51 -16.97 -8.78
C ASP A 233 7.60 -15.51 -8.31
N ILE A 234 6.48 -14.96 -7.85
CA ILE A 234 6.32 -13.56 -7.48
C ILE A 234 6.74 -13.34 -6.03
N VAL A 235 7.52 -12.28 -5.80
CA VAL A 235 7.74 -11.70 -4.48
C VAL A 235 6.98 -10.38 -4.42
N PHE A 236 5.95 -10.33 -3.58
CA PHE A 236 5.12 -9.14 -3.38
C PHE A 236 5.58 -8.32 -2.17
N LEU A 237 5.77 -7.01 -2.36
CA LEU A 237 6.18 -6.06 -1.34
C LEU A 237 5.04 -5.11 -1.02
N ASP A 238 4.69 -4.98 0.25
CA ASP A 238 3.59 -4.12 0.73
C ASP A 238 3.87 -3.75 2.19
N ASP A 239 3.42 -2.56 2.63
CA ASP A 239 3.53 -2.13 4.03
C ASP A 239 2.34 -2.61 4.88
N ILE A 240 1.22 -2.95 4.24
CA ILE A 240 -0.02 -3.39 4.89
C ILE A 240 -0.04 -4.91 5.05
N GLY A 241 0.01 -5.36 6.31
CA GLY A 241 0.02 -6.79 6.63
C GLY A 241 -1.22 -7.58 6.16
N ALA A 242 -2.38 -6.94 6.00
CA ALA A 242 -3.57 -7.59 5.45
C ALA A 242 -3.39 -7.97 3.97
N ASN A 243 -2.80 -7.07 3.18
CA ASN A 243 -2.51 -7.33 1.77
C ASN A 243 -1.55 -8.51 1.62
N LEU A 244 -0.47 -8.52 2.41
CA LEU A 244 0.51 -9.60 2.41
C LEU A 244 -0.09 -10.96 2.85
N ARG A 245 -1.07 -10.97 3.75
CA ARG A 245 -1.76 -12.21 4.13
C ARG A 245 -2.55 -12.80 2.95
N THR A 246 -3.26 -11.96 2.20
CA THR A 246 -3.95 -12.43 0.99
C THR A 246 -2.94 -12.87 -0.08
N ALA A 247 -1.87 -12.11 -0.30
CA ALA A 247 -0.81 -12.49 -1.24
C ALA A 247 -0.23 -13.88 -0.93
N LYS A 248 0.06 -14.17 0.36
CA LYS A 248 0.48 -15.51 0.79
C LYS A 248 -0.60 -16.57 0.54
N LYS A 249 -1.87 -16.25 0.81
CA LYS A 249 -3.01 -17.16 0.58
C LYS A 249 -3.12 -17.57 -0.89
N VAL A 250 -2.84 -16.65 -1.82
CA VAL A 250 -2.83 -16.95 -3.26
C VAL A 250 -1.52 -17.58 -3.76
N GLY A 251 -0.54 -17.80 -2.87
CA GLY A 251 0.70 -18.53 -3.16
C GLY A 251 1.94 -17.66 -3.43
N MET A 252 1.86 -16.34 -3.29
CA MET A 252 3.00 -15.44 -3.48
C MET A 252 3.99 -15.51 -2.31
N ARG A 253 5.27 -15.30 -2.63
CA ARG A 253 6.26 -14.90 -1.63
C ARG A 253 6.03 -13.44 -1.27
N THR A 254 6.42 -13.03 -0.07
CA THR A 254 6.14 -11.67 0.40
C THR A 254 7.30 -11.08 1.19
N ILE A 255 7.53 -9.78 1.04
CA ILE A 255 8.37 -8.98 1.94
C ILE A 255 7.47 -7.91 2.55
N LYS A 256 7.50 -7.79 3.88
CA LYS A 256 6.82 -6.68 4.56
C LYS A 256 7.75 -5.47 4.61
N VAL A 257 7.29 -4.35 4.07
CA VAL A 257 7.97 -3.07 4.26
C VAL A 257 7.50 -2.48 5.58
N SER A 258 8.41 -2.29 6.52
CA SER A 258 8.06 -1.66 7.79
C SER A 258 8.14 -0.15 7.62
N LEU A 259 7.18 0.59 8.19
CA LEU A 259 7.13 2.04 8.09
C LEU A 259 8.46 2.67 8.50
N GLY A 260 9.01 3.53 7.64
CA GLY A 260 10.32 4.19 7.85
C GLY A 260 11.54 3.26 7.77
N ARG A 261 11.36 1.99 7.40
CA ARG A 261 12.41 0.95 7.38
C ARG A 261 12.46 0.19 6.05
N ALA A 262 12.28 0.91 4.95
CA ALA A 262 12.44 0.36 3.60
C ALA A 262 13.87 -0.17 3.35
N ASP A 263 14.87 0.32 4.09
CA ASP A 263 16.25 -0.20 4.10
C ASP A 263 16.31 -1.71 4.35
N LEU A 264 15.49 -2.23 5.27
CA LEU A 264 15.45 -3.67 5.59
C LEU A 264 14.82 -4.48 4.45
N ALA A 265 13.78 -3.94 3.81
CA ALA A 265 13.15 -4.60 2.67
C ALA A 265 14.10 -4.65 1.46
N VAL A 266 14.89 -3.59 1.22
CA VAL A 266 15.93 -3.57 0.17
C VAL A 266 17.02 -4.60 0.45
N LYS A 267 17.49 -4.74 1.69
CA LYS A 267 18.47 -5.78 2.06
C LYS A 267 17.93 -7.19 1.84
N GLU A 268 16.66 -7.41 2.16
CA GLU A 268 16.02 -8.70 1.91
C GLU A 268 15.85 -8.97 0.40
N LEU A 269 15.48 -7.95 -0.39
CA LEU A 269 15.45 -8.04 -1.85
C LEU A 269 16.82 -8.42 -2.43
N GLU A 270 17.89 -7.75 -2.00
CA GLU A 270 19.27 -8.05 -2.40
C GLU A 270 19.64 -9.50 -2.07
N ARG A 271 19.28 -9.98 -0.88
CA ARG A 271 19.52 -11.38 -0.46
C ARG A 271 18.79 -12.39 -1.35
N ILE A 272 17.51 -12.19 -1.67
CA ILE A 272 16.72 -13.17 -2.42
C ILE A 272 16.97 -13.12 -3.93
N THR A 273 17.34 -11.95 -4.47
CA THR A 273 17.64 -11.76 -5.89
C THR A 273 19.11 -12.07 -6.20
N GLY A 274 20.01 -11.84 -5.23
CA GLY A 274 21.45 -11.85 -5.45
C GLY A 274 21.97 -10.65 -6.25
N LEU A 275 21.19 -9.57 -6.34
CA LEU A 275 21.54 -8.34 -7.06
C LEU A 275 22.02 -7.26 -6.10
N GLY A 276 23.01 -6.44 -6.50
CA GLY A 276 23.47 -5.32 -5.69
C GLY A 276 22.47 -4.16 -5.72
N LEU A 277 21.65 -4.01 -4.67
CA LEU A 277 20.57 -3.02 -4.61
C LEU A 277 20.87 -1.88 -3.63
N THR A 278 21.77 -2.10 -2.69
CA THR A 278 22.29 -1.08 -1.78
C THR A 278 23.53 -0.38 -2.38
N SER A 279 23.80 0.86 -1.99
CA SER A 279 25.10 1.49 -2.27
C SER A 279 26.14 0.91 -1.32
N GLU A 280 27.38 0.68 -1.78
CA GLU A 280 28.52 0.15 -1.00
C GLU A 280 28.95 0.97 0.25
N LYS A 281 28.18 1.97 0.68
CA LYS A 281 28.44 2.73 1.91
C LYS A 281 27.43 2.42 2.99
N ALA A 282 27.64 1.30 3.70
CA ALA A 282 27.24 1.10 5.09
C ALA A 282 27.98 -0.10 5.71
N ARG A 283 29.30 -0.16 5.56
CA ARG A 283 30.15 -0.71 6.61
C ARG A 283 30.51 0.47 7.50
N LEU A 284 29.76 0.64 8.58
CA LEU A 284 30.29 1.30 9.78
C LEU A 284 31.13 0.26 10.53
#